data_AF-A0A1A2S4Q8-F1
#
_entry.id   AF-A0A1A2S4Q8-F1
#
_cell.length_a   1.000
_cell.length_b   1.000
_cell.length_c   1.000
_cell.angle_alpha   90.00
_cell.angle_beta   90.00
_cell.angle_gamma   90.00
#
_symmetry.space_group_name_H-M   'P 1'
#
loop_
_entity.id
_entity.type
_entity.pdbx_description
1 polymer ?
#
loop_
_entity_poly.entity_id
_entity_poly.type
_entity_poly.pdbx_seq_one_letter_code
_entity_poly.pdbx_strand_id
1 'polypeptide(L)'
;MARPIQINSPRTPPYKLAGVALLVVFALALALVYGQFRGSFTPKTQLTMLASRAGLVMDPGSKVTYNGVEIGRVGSISETVRDGKPAAKFTLEVYPRYLKLIPSNVNADIKATTVFGGKYVSLTTPANPSPQKITPRTVIDARSVTTEINTLFQTITSISEKVDPVKLNLTLSAAAQSLSGLGEKFGQSITNANVLLDDVNPQMPQARKDIQQLAALGDTYANASPDLLDFLNNAVITSRTINAQQKDLDQALLSAAGFGNTGADLFNKGGPYLARGAADLVPTAELLDTYSPELFCTVRNYHDIEPKASSFLGGNGYSLVAHTEALSGLGLVANPLSLVAVAALTMGLGGAAGLIGGAPNPYVYPENLPRVNARGGPGGAPGCWQPLTHDLWPAPELVMDTGNSLAPYNHLDTGSPYAIEYVWGRQVGDNTINP
;
A
#
# COMPACT_ATOMS: atom_id res chain seq x y z
N MET A 1 85.22 -3.45 -9.70
CA MET A 1 84.59 -2.93 -10.94
C MET A 1 83.22 -3.57 -11.10
N ALA A 2 82.15 -2.87 -10.74
CA ALA A 2 80.78 -3.31 -11.02
C ALA A 2 80.43 -2.91 -12.47
N ARG A 3 80.00 -3.86 -13.29
CA ARG A 3 79.55 -3.59 -14.67
C ARG A 3 78.23 -2.81 -14.62
N PRO A 4 78.06 -1.72 -15.41
CA PRO A 4 76.80 -1.01 -15.47
C PRO A 4 75.75 -1.90 -16.15
N ILE A 5 74.62 -2.08 -15.47
CA ILE A 5 73.44 -2.76 -15.99
C ILE A 5 72.88 -1.91 -17.14
N GLN A 6 72.77 -2.50 -18.34
CA GLN A 6 72.11 -1.86 -19.48
C GLN A 6 70.62 -1.71 -19.18
N ILE A 7 70.16 -0.47 -19.02
CA ILE A 7 68.74 -0.13 -18.92
C ILE A 7 68.20 -0.04 -20.35
N ASN A 8 67.39 -1.03 -20.74
CA ASN A 8 66.67 -0.99 -22.02
C ASN A 8 65.72 0.23 -22.04
N SER A 9 65.73 0.99 -23.13
CA SER A 9 64.82 2.12 -23.31
C SER A 9 63.36 1.66 -23.25
N PRO A 10 62.50 2.36 -22.49
CA PRO A 10 61.10 1.95 -22.33
C PRO A 10 60.38 2.03 -23.68
N ARG A 11 59.82 0.90 -24.12
CA ARG A 11 58.91 0.85 -25.26
C ARG A 11 57.64 1.60 -24.86
N THR A 12 57.40 2.77 -25.44
CA THR A 12 56.15 3.53 -25.30
C THR A 12 55.24 3.19 -26.50
N PRO A 13 54.37 2.16 -26.41
CA PRO A 13 53.36 1.97 -27.43
C PRO A 13 52.47 3.22 -27.51
N PRO A 14 51.81 3.49 -28.66
CA PRO A 14 51.12 4.76 -28.88
C PRO A 14 49.78 4.81 -28.12
N TYR A 15 49.85 5.00 -26.80
CA TYR A 15 48.69 5.06 -25.90
C TYR A 15 47.67 6.14 -26.29
N LYS A 16 48.11 7.23 -26.93
CA LYS A 16 47.22 8.28 -27.44
C LYS A 16 46.30 7.78 -28.57
N LEU A 17 46.83 6.96 -29.49
CA LEU A 17 46.03 6.35 -30.55
C LEU A 17 45.06 5.30 -30.00
N ALA A 18 45.51 4.50 -29.03
CA ALA A 18 44.66 3.54 -28.35
C ALA A 18 43.50 4.23 -27.59
N GLY A 19 43.76 5.36 -26.93
CA GLY A 19 42.74 6.15 -26.26
C GLY A 19 41.70 6.76 -27.21
N VAL A 20 42.13 7.31 -28.36
CA VAL A 20 41.21 7.83 -29.38
C VAL A 20 40.37 6.71 -29.99
N ALA A 21 40.98 5.56 -30.30
CA ALA A 21 40.25 4.41 -30.82
C ALA A 21 39.18 3.92 -29.83
N LEU A 22 39.50 3.86 -28.54
CA LEU A 22 38.56 3.47 -27.49
C LEU A 22 37.39 4.45 -27.36
N LEU A 23 37.65 5.76 -27.46
CA LEU A 23 36.57 6.78 -27.46
C LEU A 23 35.63 6.64 -28.65
N VAL A 24 36.17 6.35 -29.84
CA VAL A 24 35.35 6.13 -31.05
C VAL A 24 34.47 4.89 -30.89
N VAL A 25 35.03 3.79 -30.40
CA VAL A 25 34.28 2.55 -30.14
C VAL A 25 33.19 2.78 -29.09
N PHE A 26 33.50 3.54 -28.04
CA PHE A 26 32.53 3.86 -26.98
C PHE A 26 31.40 4.77 -27.49
N ALA A 27 31.72 5.80 -28.28
CA ALA A 27 30.71 6.66 -28.90
C ALA A 27 29.80 5.88 -29.87
N LEU A 28 30.36 4.95 -30.64
CA LEU A 28 29.59 4.04 -31.49
C LEU A 28 28.67 3.13 -30.67
N ALA A 29 29.17 2.54 -29.58
CA ALA A 29 28.36 1.71 -28.69
C ALA A 29 27.20 2.50 -28.08
N LEU A 30 27.44 3.73 -27.59
CA LEU A 30 26.39 4.60 -27.06
C LEU A 30 25.37 4.99 -28.12
N ALA A 31 25.80 5.30 -29.34
CA ALA A 31 24.90 5.61 -30.45
C ALA A 31 24.01 4.41 -30.82
N LEU A 32 24.56 3.20 -30.82
CA LEU A 32 23.81 1.97 -31.06
C LEU A 32 22.79 1.70 -29.94
N VAL A 33 23.20 1.81 -28.67
CA VAL A 33 22.28 1.65 -27.53
C VAL A 33 21.17 2.68 -27.56
N TYR A 34 21.49 3.94 -27.85
CA TYR A 34 20.50 5.01 -28.00
C TYR A 34 19.51 4.70 -29.13
N GLY A 35 20.01 4.26 -30.29
CA GLY A 35 19.19 3.83 -31.42
C GLY A 35 18.28 2.66 -31.07
N GLN A 36 18.77 1.70 -30.29
CA GLN A 36 18.05 0.51 -29.85
C GLN A 36 16.96 0.85 -28.82
N PHE A 37 17.23 1.74 -27.88
CA PHE A 37 16.24 2.18 -26.87
C PHE A 37 15.06 2.94 -27.49
N ARG A 38 15.33 3.75 -28.52
CA ARG A 38 14.29 4.41 -29.35
C ARG A 38 13.53 3.42 -30.26
N GLY A 39 13.97 2.17 -30.33
CA GLY A 39 13.40 1.15 -31.20
C GLY A 39 13.64 1.42 -32.69
N SER A 40 14.70 2.14 -33.04
CA SER A 40 14.99 2.58 -34.43
C SER A 40 15.37 1.42 -35.35
N PHE A 41 15.78 0.27 -34.80
CA PHE A 41 16.17 -0.92 -35.55
C PHE A 41 15.00 -1.89 -35.82
N THR A 42 13.80 -1.61 -35.30
CA THR A 42 12.63 -2.46 -35.56
C THR A 42 11.77 -1.82 -36.65
N PRO A 43 11.38 -2.55 -37.71
CA PRO A 43 10.47 -2.00 -38.70
C PRO A 43 9.11 -1.71 -38.06
N LYS A 44 8.59 -0.49 -38.25
CA LYS A 44 7.30 -0.04 -37.73
C LYS A 44 6.42 0.43 -38.89
N THR A 45 5.12 0.18 -38.80
CA THR A 45 4.12 0.70 -39.73
C THR A 45 3.28 1.74 -39.03
N GLN A 46 3.11 2.90 -39.68
CA GLN A 46 2.33 3.99 -39.13
C GLN A 46 0.83 3.80 -39.46
N LEU A 47 0.01 3.82 -38.43
CA LEU A 47 -1.46 3.86 -38.53
C LEU A 47 -1.97 5.19 -38.00
N THR A 48 -3.02 5.72 -38.62
CA THR A 48 -3.64 6.97 -38.17
C THR A 48 -4.86 6.66 -37.32
N MET A 49 -4.94 7.24 -36.13
CA MET A 49 -6.12 7.20 -35.27
C MET A 49 -6.60 8.62 -34.97
N LEU A 50 -7.90 8.84 -35.03
CA LEU A 50 -8.54 10.11 -34.68
C LEU A 50 -9.36 9.94 -33.40
N ALA A 51 -9.23 10.88 -32.47
CA ALA A 51 -10.04 10.93 -31.26
C ALA A 51 -10.59 12.34 -31.02
N SER A 52 -11.67 12.45 -30.27
CA SER A 52 -12.26 13.75 -29.88
C SER A 52 -11.31 14.60 -29.03
N ARG A 53 -10.38 13.97 -28.29
CA ARG A 53 -9.37 14.63 -27.47
C ARG A 53 -8.16 13.73 -27.26
N ALA A 54 -7.00 14.33 -26.97
CA ALA A 54 -5.76 13.59 -26.71
C ALA A 54 -5.83 12.74 -25.40
N GLY A 55 -6.57 13.25 -24.40
CA GLY A 55 -6.68 12.65 -23.07
C GLY A 55 -5.53 13.07 -22.14
N LEU A 56 -5.84 13.40 -20.88
CA LEU A 56 -4.83 13.75 -19.88
C LEU A 56 -3.83 12.59 -19.64
N VAL A 57 -2.52 12.87 -19.55
CA VAL A 57 -1.43 11.88 -19.36
C VAL A 57 -1.26 10.88 -20.52
N MET A 58 -1.39 11.37 -21.76
CA MET A 58 -1.08 10.61 -22.97
C MET A 58 0.11 11.26 -23.70
N ASP A 59 1.23 10.53 -23.78
CA ASP A 59 2.50 11.04 -24.34
C ASP A 59 2.99 10.18 -25.51
N PRO A 60 3.82 10.75 -26.41
CA PRO A 60 4.62 9.96 -27.36
C PRO A 60 5.42 8.87 -26.63
N GLY A 61 5.28 7.62 -27.08
CA GLY A 61 5.84 6.44 -26.44
C GLY A 61 4.85 5.62 -25.63
N SER A 62 3.63 6.14 -25.36
CA SER A 62 2.54 5.37 -24.73
C SER A 62 2.24 4.09 -25.50
N LYS A 63 1.86 3.04 -24.77
CA LYS A 63 1.64 1.71 -25.34
C LYS A 63 0.44 1.69 -26.30
N VAL A 64 0.52 0.87 -27.34
CA VAL A 64 -0.61 0.50 -28.20
C VAL A 64 -0.80 -1.00 -28.07
N THR A 65 -2.00 -1.40 -27.66
CA THR A 65 -2.33 -2.80 -27.39
C THR A 65 -3.41 -3.30 -28.35
N TYR A 66 -3.39 -4.59 -28.68
CA TYR A 66 -4.49 -5.28 -29.35
C TYR A 66 -4.96 -6.46 -28.51
N ASN A 67 -6.23 -6.46 -28.10
CA ASN A 67 -6.81 -7.42 -27.16
C ASN A 67 -5.92 -7.63 -25.90
N GLY A 68 -5.27 -6.56 -25.42
CA GLY A 68 -4.39 -6.59 -24.24
C GLY A 68 -2.91 -6.85 -24.50
N VAL A 69 -2.52 -7.28 -25.71
CA VAL A 69 -1.11 -7.51 -26.06
C VAL A 69 -0.47 -6.24 -26.62
N GLU A 70 0.72 -5.86 -26.16
CA GLU A 70 1.47 -4.71 -26.69
C GLU A 70 1.93 -4.98 -28.13
N ILE A 71 1.40 -4.23 -29.08
CA ILE A 71 1.69 -4.37 -30.53
C ILE A 71 2.48 -3.19 -31.11
N GLY A 72 2.71 -2.15 -30.31
CA GLY A 72 3.28 -0.90 -30.79
C GLY A 72 3.24 0.22 -29.76
N ARG A 73 3.54 1.43 -30.21
CA ARG A 73 3.58 2.64 -29.38
C ARG A 73 2.99 3.85 -30.12
N VAL A 74 2.57 4.86 -29.37
CA VAL A 74 2.15 6.15 -29.92
C VAL A 74 3.40 6.89 -30.40
N GLY A 75 3.49 7.21 -31.69
CA GLY A 75 4.61 7.94 -32.27
C GLY A 75 4.48 9.45 -32.09
N SER A 76 3.36 10.02 -32.53
CA SER A 76 3.09 11.46 -32.39
C SER A 76 1.62 11.75 -32.16
N ILE A 77 1.36 12.89 -31.51
CA ILE A 77 0.03 13.42 -31.24
C ILE A 77 0.00 14.83 -31.81
N SER A 78 -0.98 15.12 -32.65
CA SER A 78 -1.13 16.42 -33.32
C SER A 78 -2.58 16.86 -33.29
N GLU A 79 -2.82 18.16 -33.29
CA GLU A 79 -4.17 18.70 -33.45
C GLU A 79 -4.63 18.56 -34.91
N THR A 80 -5.90 18.24 -35.10
CA THR A 80 -6.54 18.20 -36.41
C THR A 80 -7.99 18.68 -36.29
N VAL A 81 -8.62 19.02 -37.41
CA VAL A 81 -10.04 19.34 -37.44
C VAL A 81 -10.79 18.19 -38.07
N ARG A 82 -11.85 17.73 -37.40
CA ARG A 82 -12.76 16.71 -37.92
C ARG A 82 -14.19 17.20 -37.80
N ASP A 83 -14.93 17.17 -38.90
CA ASP A 83 -16.35 17.55 -38.95
C ASP A 83 -16.62 18.94 -38.33
N GLY A 84 -15.70 19.89 -38.57
CA GLY A 84 -15.77 21.26 -38.05
C GLY A 84 -15.46 21.43 -36.55
N LYS A 85 -14.99 20.36 -35.87
CA LYS A 85 -14.63 20.38 -34.44
C LYS A 85 -13.14 20.06 -34.24
N PRO A 86 -12.50 20.61 -33.19
CA PRO A 86 -11.15 20.21 -32.81
C PRO A 86 -11.09 18.72 -32.44
N ALA A 87 -10.07 18.04 -32.94
CA ALA A 87 -9.82 16.62 -32.69
C ALA A 87 -8.30 16.37 -32.55
N ALA A 88 -7.94 15.24 -31.94
CA ALA A 88 -6.56 14.80 -31.83
C ALA A 88 -6.26 13.70 -32.85
N LYS A 89 -5.22 13.89 -33.65
CA LYS A 89 -4.66 12.89 -34.56
C LYS A 89 -3.46 12.21 -33.90
N PHE A 90 -3.57 10.91 -33.75
CA PHE A 90 -2.54 10.01 -33.27
C PHE A 90 -1.89 9.27 -34.42
N THR A 91 -0.56 9.30 -34.48
CA THR A 91 0.24 8.41 -35.34
C THR A 91 0.69 7.23 -34.49
N LEU A 92 0.16 6.05 -34.75
CA LEU A 92 0.49 4.83 -34.03
C LEU A 92 1.58 4.06 -34.78
N GLU A 93 2.67 3.71 -34.11
CA GLU A 93 3.73 2.88 -34.67
C GLU A 93 3.52 1.43 -34.26
N VAL A 94 3.06 0.60 -35.18
CA VAL A 94 2.69 -0.80 -34.94
C VAL A 94 3.64 -1.74 -35.65
N TYR A 95 4.00 -2.87 -35.02
CA TYR A 95 4.87 -3.86 -35.67
C TYR A 95 4.14 -4.57 -36.83
N PRO A 96 4.74 -4.67 -38.04
CA PRO A 96 4.10 -5.20 -39.24
C PRO A 96 3.51 -6.61 -39.09
N ARG A 97 4.11 -7.45 -38.24
CA ARG A 97 3.64 -8.82 -37.96
C ARG A 97 2.21 -8.87 -37.43
N TYR A 98 1.73 -7.84 -36.74
CA TYR A 98 0.39 -7.80 -36.15
C TYR A 98 -0.68 -7.26 -37.10
N LEU A 99 -0.31 -6.56 -38.18
CA LEU A 99 -1.28 -5.95 -39.12
C LEU A 99 -2.20 -7.00 -39.77
N LYS A 100 -1.69 -8.21 -39.99
CA LYS A 100 -2.46 -9.33 -40.57
C LYS A 100 -3.56 -9.85 -39.65
N LEU A 101 -3.48 -9.55 -38.35
CA LEU A 101 -4.45 -10.01 -37.36
C LEU A 101 -5.59 -9.00 -37.18
N ILE A 102 -5.29 -7.71 -37.29
CA ILE A 102 -6.21 -6.61 -36.97
C ILE A 102 -7.22 -6.39 -38.11
N PRO A 103 -8.54 -6.49 -37.86
CA PRO A 103 -9.56 -6.18 -38.86
C PRO A 103 -9.63 -4.67 -39.13
N SER A 104 -10.12 -4.27 -40.31
CA SER A 104 -10.22 -2.85 -40.70
C SER A 104 -11.20 -2.05 -39.84
N ASN A 105 -12.19 -2.70 -39.23
CA ASN A 105 -13.17 -2.11 -38.32
C ASN A 105 -12.83 -2.32 -36.83
N VAL A 106 -11.54 -2.31 -36.50
CA VAL A 106 -11.07 -2.46 -35.12
C VAL A 106 -11.62 -1.34 -34.22
N ASN A 107 -11.96 -1.70 -33.00
CA ASN A 107 -12.42 -0.74 -32.01
C ASN A 107 -11.22 -0.11 -31.32
N ALA A 108 -11.13 1.21 -31.30
CA ALA A 108 -10.08 1.91 -30.58
C ALA A 108 -10.65 2.69 -29.39
N ASP A 109 -10.04 2.50 -28.23
CA ASP A 109 -10.36 3.19 -27.00
C ASP A 109 -9.08 3.69 -26.33
N ILE A 110 -9.14 4.87 -25.71
CA ILE A 110 -8.05 5.38 -24.88
C ILE A 110 -8.34 5.00 -23.43
N LYS A 111 -7.52 4.11 -22.85
CA LYS A 111 -7.66 3.57 -21.48
C LYS A 111 -6.46 3.95 -20.61
N ALA A 112 -6.62 3.84 -19.29
CA ALA A 112 -5.54 4.01 -18.32
C ALA A 112 -5.20 2.69 -17.64
N THR A 113 -3.95 2.49 -17.25
CA THR A 113 -3.51 1.29 -16.51
C THR A 113 -4.03 1.30 -15.06
N THR A 114 -4.13 2.48 -14.47
CA THR A 114 -4.66 2.73 -13.12
C THR A 114 -5.41 4.06 -13.11
N VAL A 115 -6.10 4.40 -12.01
CA VAL A 115 -6.84 5.68 -11.87
C VAL A 115 -5.96 6.92 -12.09
N PHE A 116 -4.66 6.82 -11.81
CA PHE A 116 -3.68 7.91 -11.97
C PHE A 116 -2.57 7.58 -12.99
N GLY A 117 -2.62 6.41 -13.62
CA GLY A 117 -1.55 5.92 -14.50
C GLY A 117 -1.62 6.52 -15.90
N GLY A 118 -0.50 6.48 -16.60
CA GLY A 118 -0.42 6.91 -17.99
C GLY A 118 -1.44 6.20 -18.89
N LYS A 119 -2.01 6.95 -19.84
CA LYS A 119 -2.98 6.42 -20.79
C LYS A 119 -2.29 5.69 -21.93
N TYR A 120 -2.99 4.71 -22.50
CA TYR A 120 -2.55 3.89 -23.61
C TYR A 120 -3.70 3.65 -24.60
N VAL A 121 -3.36 3.32 -25.84
CA VAL A 121 -4.34 3.00 -26.88
C VAL A 121 -4.67 1.51 -26.82
N SER A 122 -5.96 1.19 -26.67
CA SER A 122 -6.47 -0.18 -26.65
C SER A 122 -7.27 -0.44 -27.92
N LEU A 123 -6.72 -1.28 -28.79
CA LEU A 123 -7.42 -1.82 -29.95
C LEU A 123 -8.08 -3.14 -29.56
N THR A 124 -9.37 -3.29 -29.84
CA THR A 124 -10.11 -4.52 -29.52
C THR A 124 -10.88 -5.03 -30.72
N THR A 125 -11.06 -6.35 -30.77
CA THR A 125 -11.81 -7.00 -31.84
C THR A 125 -13.29 -6.66 -31.72
N PRO A 126 -13.93 -6.15 -32.79
CA PRO A 126 -15.37 -5.90 -32.77
C PRO A 126 -16.17 -7.20 -32.79
N ALA A 127 -17.43 -7.12 -32.34
CA ALA A 127 -18.34 -8.27 -32.34
C ALA A 127 -18.50 -8.90 -33.73
N ASN A 128 -18.51 -8.07 -34.78
CA ASN A 128 -18.55 -8.49 -36.18
C ASN A 128 -17.26 -8.04 -36.90
N PRO A 129 -16.18 -8.85 -36.90
CA PRO A 129 -14.91 -8.46 -37.53
C PRO A 129 -15.01 -8.48 -39.06
N SER A 130 -14.55 -7.40 -39.68
CA SER A 130 -14.42 -7.31 -41.14
C SER A 130 -13.39 -8.34 -41.65
N PRO A 131 -13.66 -9.01 -42.79
CA PRO A 131 -12.66 -9.85 -43.47
C PRO A 131 -11.43 -9.05 -43.93
N GLN A 132 -11.60 -7.75 -44.20
CA GLN A 132 -10.51 -6.87 -44.61
C GLN A 132 -9.62 -6.53 -43.42
N LYS A 133 -8.30 -6.58 -43.63
CA LYS A 133 -7.30 -6.22 -42.61
C LYS A 133 -6.95 -4.74 -42.67
N ILE A 134 -6.47 -4.22 -41.55
CA ILE A 134 -6.08 -2.82 -41.47
C ILE A 134 -4.87 -2.53 -42.37
N THR A 135 -4.88 -1.37 -43.01
CA THR A 135 -3.79 -0.89 -43.85
C THR A 135 -3.37 0.51 -43.39
N PRO A 136 -2.17 1.00 -43.75
CA PRO A 136 -1.72 2.36 -43.40
C PRO A 136 -2.65 3.49 -43.86
N ARG A 137 -3.50 3.23 -44.86
CA ARG A 137 -4.51 4.18 -45.37
C ARG A 137 -5.81 4.19 -44.56
N THR A 138 -5.98 3.22 -43.66
CA THR A 138 -7.19 3.11 -42.83
C THR A 138 -7.06 4.09 -41.67
N VAL A 139 -8.04 4.99 -41.55
CA VAL A 139 -8.16 5.87 -40.40
C VAL A 139 -9.00 5.18 -39.34
N ILE A 140 -8.46 5.04 -38.14
CA ILE A 140 -9.13 4.40 -37.01
C ILE A 140 -9.84 5.48 -36.18
N ASP A 141 -11.12 5.26 -35.90
CA ASP A 141 -11.89 6.19 -35.07
C ASP A 141 -11.96 5.71 -33.63
N ALA A 142 -11.45 6.54 -32.72
CA ALA A 142 -11.58 6.30 -31.29
C ALA A 142 -13.06 6.41 -30.90
N ARG A 143 -13.65 5.31 -30.44
CA ARG A 143 -15.07 5.29 -30.07
C ARG A 143 -15.30 5.94 -28.71
N SER A 144 -14.38 5.74 -27.78
CA SER A 144 -14.47 6.34 -26.46
C SER A 144 -13.10 6.74 -25.92
N VAL A 145 -13.09 7.84 -25.18
CA VAL A 145 -11.98 8.25 -24.31
C VAL A 145 -12.51 8.10 -22.90
N THR A 146 -11.83 7.35 -22.03
CA THR A 146 -12.30 7.12 -20.65
C THR A 146 -12.67 8.44 -19.97
N THR A 147 -13.86 8.49 -19.36
CA THR A 147 -14.37 9.66 -18.62
C THR A 147 -13.46 9.98 -17.45
N GLU A 148 -13.03 11.22 -17.34
CA GLU A 148 -12.17 11.69 -16.26
C GLU A 148 -13.01 11.87 -14.99
N ILE A 149 -12.47 11.57 -13.80
CA ILE A 149 -13.18 11.77 -12.51
C ILE A 149 -13.74 13.21 -12.39
N ASN A 150 -13.04 14.20 -12.97
CA ASN A 150 -13.49 15.59 -13.04
C ASN A 150 -14.87 15.77 -13.70
N THR A 151 -15.24 14.93 -14.68
CA THR A 151 -16.54 15.02 -15.36
C THR A 151 -17.69 14.46 -14.50
N LEU A 152 -17.39 13.51 -13.60
CA LEU A 152 -18.36 12.99 -12.62
C LEU A 152 -18.67 14.02 -11.53
N PHE A 153 -17.66 14.74 -11.02
CA PHE A 153 -17.87 15.80 -10.02
C PHE A 153 -18.75 16.94 -10.55
N GLN A 154 -18.55 17.37 -11.80
CA GLN A 154 -19.41 18.38 -12.44
C GLN A 154 -20.88 17.97 -12.54
N THR A 155 -21.13 16.67 -12.78
CA THR A 155 -22.49 16.13 -12.91
C THR A 155 -23.22 16.06 -11.56
N ILE A 156 -22.50 15.80 -10.47
CA ILE A 156 -23.07 15.74 -9.11
C ILE A 156 -23.45 17.15 -8.63
N THR A 157 -22.60 18.15 -8.87
CA THR A 157 -22.87 19.54 -8.45
C THR A 157 -24.12 20.11 -9.14
N SER A 158 -24.37 19.80 -10.42
CA SER A 158 -25.54 20.33 -11.13
C SER A 158 -26.88 19.72 -10.69
N ILE A 159 -26.87 18.61 -9.94
CA ILE A 159 -28.07 17.97 -9.42
C ILE A 159 -28.44 18.52 -8.03
N SER A 160 -27.44 18.85 -7.20
CA SER A 160 -27.66 19.38 -5.85
C SER A 160 -28.29 20.78 -5.81
N GLU A 161 -28.23 21.56 -6.90
CA GLU A 161 -28.84 22.90 -6.99
C GLU A 161 -30.36 22.90 -7.25
N LYS A 162 -31.02 21.72 -7.27
CA LYS A 162 -32.43 21.57 -7.70
C LYS A 162 -33.46 21.28 -6.60
N VAL A 163 -33.14 21.44 -5.31
CA VAL A 163 -34.06 21.16 -4.20
C VAL A 163 -34.41 22.45 -3.42
N ASP A 164 -35.69 22.82 -3.39
CA ASP A 164 -36.22 24.04 -2.77
C ASP A 164 -36.85 23.74 -1.38
N PRO A 165 -36.29 24.25 -0.27
CA PRO A 165 -36.76 24.00 1.10
C PRO A 165 -38.06 24.75 1.50
N VAL A 166 -38.63 25.61 0.66
CA VAL A 166 -39.78 26.45 1.05
C VAL A 166 -41.11 25.68 1.15
N LYS A 167 -41.24 24.48 0.56
CA LYS A 167 -42.49 23.69 0.61
C LYS A 167 -42.74 22.91 1.90
N LEU A 168 -41.79 22.84 2.84
CA LEU A 168 -41.89 21.97 4.02
C LEU A 168 -42.59 22.62 5.22
N ASN A 169 -42.61 23.96 5.32
CA ASN A 169 -43.14 24.67 6.50
C ASN A 169 -44.66 24.89 6.48
N LEU A 170 -45.31 24.68 5.33
CA LEU A 170 -46.76 24.89 5.18
C LEU A 170 -47.62 23.79 5.84
N THR A 171 -47.04 22.65 6.20
CA THR A 171 -47.78 21.48 6.70
C THR A 171 -47.97 21.48 8.23
N LEU A 172 -47.18 22.27 8.98
CA LEU A 172 -47.17 22.22 10.45
C LEU A 172 -48.06 23.25 11.14
N SER A 173 -48.50 24.31 10.45
CA SER A 173 -49.36 25.35 11.05
C SER A 173 -50.84 24.98 11.11
N ALA A 174 -51.30 23.95 10.39
CA ALA A 174 -52.72 23.59 10.29
C ALA A 174 -53.25 22.74 11.47
N ALA A 175 -52.38 22.19 12.34
CA ALA A 175 -52.78 21.28 13.41
C ALA A 175 -53.06 21.96 14.77
N ALA A 176 -52.63 23.21 14.97
CA ALA A 176 -52.69 23.86 16.30
C ALA A 176 -54.02 24.56 16.63
N GLN A 177 -54.98 24.61 15.69
CA GLN A 177 -56.19 25.44 15.81
C GLN A 177 -57.46 24.73 16.30
N SER A 178 -57.41 23.48 16.80
CA SER A 178 -58.64 22.70 17.08
C SER A 178 -58.95 22.28 18.53
N LEU A 179 -58.39 22.88 19.59
CA LEU A 179 -58.79 22.54 20.98
C LEU A 179 -59.10 23.77 21.86
N SER A 180 -60.39 24.05 22.11
CA SER A 180 -60.87 24.84 23.26
C SER A 180 -62.36 24.59 23.58
N GLY A 181 -62.71 24.44 24.87
CA GLY A 181 -64.08 24.59 25.42
C GLY A 181 -64.64 23.41 26.24
N LEU A 182 -64.59 23.47 27.59
CA LEU A 182 -65.17 22.43 28.50
C LEU A 182 -65.49 22.94 29.94
N GLY A 183 -66.10 24.13 30.09
CA GLY A 183 -66.33 24.76 31.41
C GLY A 183 -67.71 24.58 32.08
N GLU A 184 -68.73 24.06 31.40
CA GLU A 184 -70.13 24.35 31.78
C GLU A 184 -70.80 23.43 32.84
N LYS A 185 -70.21 22.30 33.28
CA LYS A 185 -70.96 21.26 34.02
C LYS A 185 -70.76 21.18 35.55
N PHE A 186 -69.97 22.05 36.16
CA PHE A 186 -69.64 21.95 37.59
C PHE A 186 -70.62 22.68 38.53
N GLY A 187 -71.49 23.55 37.99
CA GLY A 187 -72.31 24.47 38.80
C GLY A 187 -73.59 23.91 39.43
N GLN A 188 -74.02 22.69 39.10
CA GLN A 188 -75.39 22.23 39.42
C GLN A 188 -75.56 21.34 40.65
N SER A 189 -74.49 20.97 41.37
CA SER A 189 -74.60 20.02 42.52
C SER A 189 -74.71 20.67 43.90
N ILE A 190 -74.54 21.99 44.04
CA ILE A 190 -74.47 22.64 45.37
C ILE A 190 -75.86 22.97 45.96
N THR A 191 -76.95 22.80 45.20
CA THR A 191 -78.24 23.41 45.53
C THR A 191 -79.22 22.57 46.39
N ASN A 192 -78.95 21.31 46.74
CA ASN A 192 -79.98 20.42 47.34
C ASN A 192 -79.64 19.81 48.72
N ALA A 193 -79.16 20.60 49.68
CA ALA A 193 -78.67 20.08 50.97
C ALA A 193 -79.41 20.58 52.23
N ASN A 194 -80.73 20.84 52.21
CA ASN A 194 -81.42 21.39 53.39
C ASN A 194 -82.82 20.82 53.67
N VAL A 195 -82.91 19.53 54.04
CA VAL A 195 -84.12 18.93 54.68
C VAL A 195 -83.78 18.08 55.93
N LEU A 196 -82.53 18.12 56.43
CA LEU A 196 -82.04 17.13 57.41
C LEU A 196 -82.22 17.51 58.90
N LEU A 197 -82.87 18.62 59.24
CA LEU A 197 -82.71 19.23 60.59
C LEU A 197 -83.93 19.23 61.51
N ASP A 198 -84.85 18.26 61.41
CA ASP A 198 -85.96 18.11 62.39
C ASP A 198 -85.78 16.95 63.40
N ASP A 199 -84.74 16.11 63.29
CA ASP A 199 -84.59 14.87 64.09
C ASP A 199 -83.51 14.93 65.19
N VAL A 200 -82.80 16.05 65.34
CA VAL A 200 -81.50 16.09 66.07
C VAL A 200 -81.64 16.29 67.59
N ASN A 201 -82.79 16.75 68.10
CA ASN A 201 -82.93 17.18 69.49
C ASN A 201 -82.92 16.04 70.56
N PRO A 202 -83.41 14.81 70.32
CA PRO A 202 -83.39 13.74 71.33
C PRO A 202 -82.03 13.06 71.55
N GLN A 203 -81.02 13.27 70.69
CA GLN A 203 -79.74 12.55 70.75
C GLN A 203 -78.59 13.35 71.40
N MET A 204 -78.87 14.51 72.02
CA MET A 204 -77.86 15.43 72.54
C MET A 204 -76.78 14.83 73.47
N PRO A 205 -77.06 13.84 74.36
CA PRO A 205 -76.03 13.19 75.17
C PRO A 205 -75.11 12.27 74.34
N GLN A 206 -75.67 11.56 73.35
CA GLN A 206 -74.95 10.73 72.41
C GLN A 206 -74.11 11.61 71.46
N ALA A 207 -74.70 12.69 70.95
CA ALA A 207 -74.04 13.68 70.13
C ALA A 207 -72.85 14.33 70.86
N ARG A 208 -72.91 14.60 72.17
CA ARG A 208 -71.74 15.11 72.91
C ARG A 208 -70.61 14.09 73.00
N LYS A 209 -70.92 12.82 73.20
CA LYS A 209 -69.94 11.74 73.26
C LYS A 209 -69.31 11.49 71.88
N ASP A 210 -70.14 11.52 70.85
CA ASP A 210 -69.73 11.39 69.46
C ASP A 210 -68.94 12.61 69.01
N ILE A 211 -69.26 13.83 69.46
CA ILE A 211 -68.46 15.04 69.21
C ILE A 211 -67.09 14.94 69.88
N GLN A 212 -66.99 14.38 71.09
CA GLN A 212 -65.70 14.16 71.75
C GLN A 212 -64.88 13.08 71.04
N GLN A 213 -65.50 11.99 70.59
CA GLN A 213 -64.83 10.96 69.78
C GLN A 213 -64.47 11.46 68.39
N LEU A 214 -65.29 12.31 67.79
CA LEU A 214 -65.05 12.97 66.52
C LEU A 214 -63.94 14.01 66.65
N ALA A 215 -63.83 14.69 67.79
CA ALA A 215 -62.68 15.55 68.10
C ALA A 215 -61.40 14.73 68.24
N ALA A 216 -61.43 13.58 68.94
CA ALA A 216 -60.27 12.70 69.03
C ALA A 216 -59.87 12.09 67.67
N LEU A 217 -60.85 11.75 66.82
CA LEU A 217 -60.62 11.34 65.44
C LEU A 217 -60.07 12.49 64.60
N GLY A 218 -60.63 13.70 64.77
CA GLY A 218 -60.19 14.94 64.15
C GLY A 218 -58.74 15.26 64.52
N ASP A 219 -58.35 15.12 65.78
CA ASP A 219 -56.98 15.29 66.26
C ASP A 219 -56.05 14.24 65.67
N THR A 220 -56.50 12.98 65.55
CA THR A 220 -55.70 11.91 64.93
C THR A 220 -55.46 12.19 63.44
N TYR A 221 -56.49 12.60 62.71
CA TYR A 221 -56.34 13.01 61.31
C TYR A 221 -55.53 14.31 61.18
N ALA A 222 -55.76 15.32 62.02
CA ALA A 222 -55.02 16.58 62.00
C ALA A 222 -53.53 16.39 62.30
N ASN A 223 -53.18 15.44 63.18
CA ASN A 223 -51.78 15.10 63.47
C ASN A 223 -51.13 14.27 62.36
N ALA A 224 -51.88 13.45 61.61
CA ALA A 224 -51.35 12.62 60.53
C ALA A 224 -51.41 13.29 59.12
N SER A 225 -52.24 14.32 58.96
CA SER A 225 -52.43 15.01 57.68
C SER A 225 -51.17 15.71 57.15
N PRO A 226 -50.35 16.39 57.96
CA PRO A 226 -49.15 17.07 57.48
C PRO A 226 -48.18 16.09 56.81
N ASP A 227 -47.89 14.96 57.47
CA ASP A 227 -46.98 13.95 56.96
C ASP A 227 -47.47 13.32 55.64
N LEU A 228 -48.78 13.04 55.53
CA LEU A 228 -49.37 12.52 54.30
C LEU A 228 -49.31 13.55 53.17
N LEU A 229 -49.65 14.80 53.46
CA LEU A 229 -49.64 15.89 52.47
C LEU A 229 -48.20 16.19 52.01
N ASP A 230 -47.24 16.19 52.91
CA ASP A 230 -45.82 16.35 52.59
C ASP A 230 -45.29 15.19 51.74
N PHE A 231 -45.65 13.94 52.07
CA PHE A 231 -45.33 12.79 51.24
C PHE A 231 -45.89 12.93 49.81
N LEU A 232 -47.17 13.29 49.68
CA LEU A 232 -47.80 13.47 48.38
C LEU A 232 -47.17 14.63 47.60
N ASN A 233 -46.84 15.73 48.27
CA ASN A 233 -46.21 16.89 47.64
C ASN A 233 -44.80 16.52 47.12
N ASN A 234 -44.01 15.81 47.92
CA ASN A 234 -42.69 15.32 47.52
C ASN A 234 -42.78 14.28 46.38
N ALA A 235 -43.73 13.34 46.44
CA ALA A 235 -43.94 12.35 45.38
C ALA A 235 -44.33 12.99 44.04
N VAL A 236 -45.14 14.06 44.08
CA VAL A 236 -45.50 14.84 42.88
C VAL A 236 -44.28 15.60 42.33
N ILE A 237 -43.46 16.20 43.19
CA ILE A 237 -42.23 16.88 42.77
C ILE A 237 -41.26 15.88 42.12
N THR A 238 -41.05 14.71 42.72
CA THR A 238 -40.20 13.66 42.15
C THR A 238 -40.76 13.18 40.81
N SER A 239 -42.06 12.90 40.73
CA SER A 239 -42.69 12.44 39.48
C SER A 239 -42.61 13.48 38.37
N ARG A 240 -42.83 14.76 38.68
CA ARG A 240 -42.66 15.87 37.72
C ARG A 240 -41.21 16.00 37.28
N THR A 241 -40.26 15.81 38.19
CA THR A 241 -38.82 15.88 37.87
C THR A 241 -38.42 14.74 36.93
N ILE A 242 -38.84 13.51 37.22
CA ILE A 242 -38.60 12.35 36.35
C ILE A 242 -39.26 12.55 34.99
N ASN A 243 -40.50 13.03 34.94
CA ASN A 243 -41.19 13.28 33.67
C ASN A 243 -40.55 14.43 32.88
N ALA A 244 -40.12 15.50 33.54
CA ALA A 244 -39.44 16.63 32.89
C ALA A 244 -38.06 16.22 32.34
N GLN A 245 -37.36 15.33 33.04
CA GLN A 245 -36.04 14.82 32.66
C GLN A 245 -36.11 13.50 31.87
N GLN A 246 -37.30 13.04 31.47
CA GLN A 246 -37.48 11.75 30.81
C GLN A 246 -36.62 11.64 29.54
N LYS A 247 -36.57 12.69 28.73
CA LYS A 247 -35.75 12.74 27.51
C LYS A 247 -34.26 12.63 27.80
N ASP A 248 -33.78 13.31 28.83
CA ASP A 248 -32.37 13.29 29.21
C ASP A 248 -31.97 11.91 29.77
N LEU A 249 -32.86 11.28 30.54
CA LEU A 249 -32.67 9.91 31.04
C LEU A 249 -32.67 8.89 29.90
N ASP A 250 -33.62 8.98 28.96
CA ASP A 250 -33.67 8.13 27.77
C ASP A 250 -32.41 8.30 26.92
N GLN A 251 -31.98 9.54 26.71
CA GLN A 251 -30.75 9.84 25.97
C GLN A 251 -29.52 9.26 26.68
N ALA A 252 -29.42 9.38 28.01
CA ALA A 252 -28.31 8.83 28.77
C ALA A 252 -28.27 7.30 28.70
N LEU A 253 -29.41 6.63 28.85
CA LEU A 253 -29.52 5.17 28.78
C LEU A 253 -29.21 4.65 27.37
N LEU A 254 -29.73 5.29 26.33
CA LEU A 254 -29.43 4.95 24.94
C LEU A 254 -27.96 5.19 24.60
N SER A 255 -27.36 6.27 25.12
CA SER A 255 -25.93 6.55 24.94
C SER A 255 -25.05 5.53 25.66
N ALA A 256 -25.42 5.12 26.89
CA ALA A 256 -24.72 4.09 27.64
C ALA A 256 -24.81 2.72 26.94
N ALA A 257 -25.99 2.35 26.44
CA ALA A 257 -26.19 1.14 25.67
C ALA A 257 -25.44 1.18 24.33
N GLY A 258 -25.47 2.32 23.63
CA GLY A 258 -24.73 2.54 22.39
C GLY A 258 -23.21 2.45 22.57
N PHE A 259 -22.68 3.05 23.64
CA PHE A 259 -21.27 2.95 24.02
C PHE A 259 -20.89 1.50 24.36
N GLY A 260 -21.72 0.80 25.16
CA GLY A 260 -21.51 -0.61 25.49
C GLY A 260 -21.49 -1.51 24.25
N ASN A 261 -22.45 -1.35 23.35
CA ASN A 261 -22.53 -2.11 22.11
C ASN A 261 -21.36 -1.80 21.16
N THR A 262 -20.96 -0.54 21.05
CA THR A 262 -19.82 -0.13 20.21
C THR A 262 -18.50 -0.65 20.77
N GLY A 263 -18.31 -0.57 22.10
CA GLY A 263 -17.15 -1.15 22.77
C GLY A 263 -17.09 -2.66 22.59
N ALA A 264 -18.21 -3.35 22.78
CA ALA A 264 -18.29 -4.80 22.57
C ALA A 264 -17.97 -5.18 21.10
N ASP A 265 -18.49 -4.43 20.12
CA ASP A 265 -18.21 -4.69 18.70
C ASP A 265 -16.73 -4.49 18.36
N LEU A 266 -16.07 -3.47 18.93
CA LEU A 266 -14.63 -3.26 18.78
C LEU A 266 -13.82 -4.45 19.31
N PHE A 267 -14.14 -4.97 20.50
CA PHE A 267 -13.43 -6.12 21.06
C PHE A 267 -13.78 -7.43 20.36
N ASN A 268 -15.03 -7.62 19.92
CA ASN A 268 -15.44 -8.81 19.17
C ASN A 268 -14.76 -8.87 17.78
N LYS A 269 -14.66 -7.73 17.10
CA LYS A 269 -13.99 -7.64 15.80
C LYS A 269 -12.47 -7.64 15.93
N GLY A 270 -11.91 -6.89 16.87
CA GLY A 270 -10.46 -6.68 17.02
C GLY A 270 -9.73 -7.73 17.86
N GLY A 271 -10.41 -8.28 18.88
CA GLY A 271 -9.83 -9.21 19.85
C GLY A 271 -9.18 -10.45 19.22
N PRO A 272 -9.84 -11.14 18.26
CA PRO A 272 -9.23 -12.28 17.59
C PRO A 272 -7.94 -11.94 16.83
N TYR A 273 -7.83 -10.74 16.26
CA TYR A 273 -6.62 -10.31 15.54
C TYR A 273 -5.48 -9.98 16.51
N LEU A 274 -5.78 -9.39 17.67
CA LEU A 274 -4.77 -9.15 18.70
C LEU A 274 -4.26 -10.45 19.30
N ALA A 275 -5.17 -11.39 19.61
CA ALA A 275 -4.80 -12.70 20.12
C ALA A 275 -3.98 -13.50 19.10
N ARG A 276 -4.40 -13.47 17.82
CA ARG A 276 -3.63 -14.10 16.74
C ARG A 276 -2.29 -13.41 16.53
N GLY A 277 -2.22 -12.08 16.51
CA GLY A 277 -0.97 -11.35 16.38
C GLY A 277 0.02 -11.66 17.51
N ALA A 278 -0.48 -11.79 18.75
CA ALA A 278 0.35 -12.24 19.87
C ALA A 278 0.83 -13.68 19.68
N ALA A 279 -0.03 -14.59 19.21
CA ALA A 279 0.34 -15.98 18.92
C ALA A 279 1.34 -16.09 17.76
N ASP A 280 1.17 -15.30 16.70
CA ASP A 280 2.07 -15.25 15.54
C ASP A 280 3.44 -14.67 15.90
N LEU A 281 3.52 -13.86 16.97
CA LEU A 281 4.78 -13.33 17.49
C LEU A 281 5.60 -14.39 18.24
N VAL A 282 4.96 -15.43 18.79
CA VAL A 282 5.62 -16.45 19.63
C VAL A 282 6.77 -17.15 18.90
N PRO A 283 6.60 -17.72 17.68
CA PRO A 283 7.70 -18.38 16.98
C PRO A 283 8.88 -17.44 16.68
N THR A 284 8.59 -16.17 16.41
CA THR A 284 9.64 -15.17 16.14
C THR A 284 10.40 -14.83 17.41
N ALA A 285 9.70 -14.70 18.54
CA ALA A 285 10.30 -14.45 19.84
C ALA A 285 11.13 -15.65 20.33
N GLU A 286 10.65 -16.88 20.13
CA GLU A 286 11.38 -18.12 20.45
C GLU A 286 12.65 -18.25 19.59
N LEU A 287 12.58 -17.89 18.31
CA LEU A 287 13.77 -17.85 17.44
C LEU A 287 14.76 -16.79 17.95
N LEU A 288 14.29 -15.58 18.24
CA LEU A 288 15.13 -14.52 18.78
C LEU A 288 15.77 -14.94 20.11
N ASP A 289 15.04 -15.61 20.99
CA ASP A 289 15.55 -16.13 22.27
C ASP A 289 16.65 -17.17 22.05
N THR A 290 16.39 -18.15 21.16
CA THR A 290 17.33 -19.21 20.78
C THR A 290 18.66 -18.65 20.24
N TYR A 291 18.60 -17.60 19.41
CA TYR A 291 19.76 -16.98 18.76
C TYR A 291 20.28 -15.73 19.49
N SER A 292 19.66 -15.32 20.60
CA SER A 292 20.04 -14.13 21.37
C SER A 292 21.51 -14.09 21.80
N PRO A 293 22.19 -15.22 22.13
CA PRO A 293 23.60 -15.19 22.47
C PRO A 293 24.49 -14.70 21.32
N GLU A 294 24.10 -14.89 20.06
CA GLU A 294 24.90 -14.45 18.90
C GLU A 294 25.07 -12.93 18.86
N LEU A 295 24.06 -12.16 19.27
CA LEU A 295 24.14 -10.71 19.35
C LEU A 295 25.22 -10.28 20.35
N PHE A 296 25.19 -10.88 21.54
CA PHE A 296 26.20 -10.64 22.57
C PHE A 296 27.59 -11.05 22.08
N CYS A 297 27.73 -12.24 21.48
CA CYS A 297 29.01 -12.74 21.01
C CYS A 297 29.55 -11.90 19.85
N THR A 298 28.69 -11.39 18.97
CA THR A 298 29.06 -10.46 17.90
C THR A 298 29.66 -9.20 18.48
N VAL A 299 28.96 -8.54 19.41
CA VAL A 299 29.44 -7.31 20.06
C VAL A 299 30.75 -7.55 20.81
N ARG A 300 30.83 -8.65 21.59
CA ARG A 300 32.05 -9.05 22.30
C ARG A 300 33.21 -9.30 21.35
N ASN A 301 33.00 -10.06 20.28
CA ASN A 301 34.06 -10.39 19.33
C ASN A 301 34.54 -9.14 18.57
N TYR A 302 33.64 -8.20 18.23
CA TYR A 302 34.04 -6.90 17.66
C TYR A 302 34.92 -6.10 18.63
N HIS A 303 34.52 -6.01 19.90
CA HIS A 303 35.31 -5.37 20.95
C HIS A 303 36.69 -6.04 21.12
N ASP A 304 36.75 -7.37 21.13
CA ASP A 304 38.01 -8.11 21.37
C ASP A 304 38.95 -8.11 20.15
N ILE A 305 38.41 -8.00 18.92
CA ILE A 305 39.19 -7.97 17.68
C ILE A 305 39.63 -6.56 17.30
N GLU A 306 38.87 -5.52 17.67
CA GLU A 306 39.18 -4.12 17.37
C GLU A 306 40.66 -3.74 17.67
N PRO A 307 41.22 -3.99 18.87
CA PRO A 307 42.62 -3.64 19.15
C PRO A 307 43.63 -4.47 18.35
N LYS A 308 43.28 -5.71 17.99
CA LYS A 308 44.14 -6.58 17.17
C LYS A 308 44.13 -6.14 15.71
N ALA A 309 42.94 -5.85 15.18
CA ALA A 309 42.74 -5.32 13.83
C ALA A 309 43.39 -3.94 13.68
N SER A 310 43.31 -3.06 14.68
CA SER A 310 43.98 -1.76 14.64
C SER A 310 45.51 -1.89 14.62
N SER A 311 46.07 -2.87 15.34
CA SER A 311 47.51 -3.16 15.28
C SER A 311 47.98 -3.69 13.92
N PHE A 312 47.14 -4.44 13.20
CA PHE A 312 47.48 -5.02 11.90
C PHE A 312 47.27 -4.02 10.76
N LEU A 313 46.14 -3.30 10.78
CA LEU A 313 45.77 -2.36 9.74
C LEU A 313 46.47 -1.00 9.89
N GLY A 314 47.01 -0.68 11.08
CA GLY A 314 47.64 0.59 11.39
C GLY A 314 46.67 1.79 11.32
N GLY A 315 47.17 3.00 11.65
CA GLY A 315 46.41 4.25 11.53
C GLY A 315 46.06 4.90 12.88
N ASN A 316 45.11 5.83 12.87
CA ASN A 316 44.72 6.66 14.03
C ASN A 316 43.37 6.24 14.68
N GLY A 317 42.91 5.01 14.44
CA GLY A 317 41.60 4.52 14.90
C GLY A 317 40.43 4.85 13.95
N TYR A 318 40.60 5.79 13.03
CA TYR A 318 39.61 6.17 12.01
C TYR A 318 40.11 5.96 10.57
N SER A 319 41.35 5.53 10.41
CA SER A 319 41.99 5.30 9.12
C SER A 319 42.78 4.00 9.17
N LEU A 320 42.90 3.34 8.02
CA LEU A 320 43.70 2.14 7.83
C LEU A 320 44.92 2.52 7.00
N VAL A 321 46.10 2.05 7.40
CA VAL A 321 47.33 2.22 6.62
C VAL A 321 47.48 1.02 5.70
N ALA A 322 46.99 1.17 4.46
CA ALA A 322 47.10 0.14 3.44
C ALA A 322 48.24 0.46 2.46
N HIS A 323 49.27 -0.38 2.42
CA HIS A 323 50.26 -0.36 1.33
C HIS A 323 49.73 -1.21 0.17
N THR A 324 49.18 -0.56 -0.86
CA THR A 324 48.62 -1.23 -2.03
C THR A 324 49.51 -1.05 -3.26
N GLU A 325 49.93 -2.17 -3.85
CA GLU A 325 50.59 -2.17 -5.15
C GLU A 325 49.54 -2.05 -6.27
N ALA A 326 49.82 -1.24 -7.29
CA ALA A 326 48.86 -0.88 -8.34
C ALA A 326 48.31 -2.06 -9.15
N LEU A 327 49.00 -3.21 -9.14
CA LEU A 327 48.63 -4.43 -9.85
C LEU A 327 47.87 -5.45 -8.99
N SER A 328 47.68 -5.17 -7.70
CA SER A 328 46.84 -6.01 -6.84
C SER A 328 45.35 -5.74 -7.12
N GLY A 329 44.49 -6.75 -6.99
CA GLY A 329 43.03 -6.62 -7.23
C GLY A 329 42.37 -5.53 -6.37
N LEU A 330 42.85 -5.32 -5.14
CA LEU A 330 42.43 -4.23 -4.25
C LEU A 330 43.05 -2.87 -4.65
N GLY A 331 44.29 -2.87 -5.16
CA GLY A 331 44.95 -1.66 -5.67
C GLY A 331 44.30 -1.07 -6.93
N LEU A 332 43.61 -1.89 -7.73
CA LEU A 332 42.80 -1.40 -8.86
C LEU A 332 41.54 -0.64 -8.41
N VAL A 333 41.00 -0.98 -7.24
CA VAL A 333 39.73 -0.43 -6.75
C VAL A 333 39.94 0.71 -5.76
N ALA A 334 40.99 0.68 -4.94
CA ALA A 334 41.17 1.59 -3.81
C ALA A 334 42.18 2.74 -4.03
N ASN A 335 43.04 2.68 -5.07
CA ASN A 335 43.99 3.76 -5.35
C ASN A 335 43.29 4.86 -6.17
N PRO A 336 43.32 6.14 -5.76
CA PRO A 336 42.57 7.22 -6.41
C PRO A 336 42.92 7.43 -7.89
N LEU A 337 44.15 7.10 -8.32
CA LEU A 337 44.53 7.18 -9.73
C LEU A 337 43.93 6.03 -10.57
N SER A 338 43.79 4.84 -10.00
CA SER A 338 43.12 3.69 -10.66
C SER A 338 41.61 3.71 -10.46
N LEU A 339 41.09 4.29 -9.38
CA LEU A 339 39.66 4.41 -9.08
C LEU A 339 38.96 5.35 -10.05
N VAL A 340 39.61 6.44 -10.48
CA VAL A 340 39.10 7.29 -11.57
C VAL A 340 39.12 6.54 -12.90
N ALA A 341 40.17 5.77 -13.19
CA ALA A 341 40.25 4.97 -14.41
C ALA A 341 39.21 3.83 -14.42
N VAL A 342 39.02 3.12 -13.31
CA VAL A 342 38.06 2.02 -13.19
C VAL A 342 36.64 2.56 -13.10
N ALA A 343 36.34 3.60 -12.32
CA ALA A 343 34.99 4.19 -12.26
C ALA A 343 34.58 4.86 -13.58
N ALA A 344 35.51 5.51 -14.29
CA ALA A 344 35.23 6.08 -15.60
C ALA A 344 35.12 5.03 -16.72
N LEU A 345 35.88 3.93 -16.66
CA LEU A 345 35.82 2.86 -17.67
C LEU A 345 34.72 1.83 -17.39
N THR A 346 34.19 1.75 -16.18
CA THR A 346 33.20 0.72 -15.79
C THR A 346 31.86 1.28 -15.30
N MET A 347 31.68 2.60 -15.21
CA MET A 347 30.45 3.24 -14.71
C MET A 347 29.84 2.52 -13.48
N GLY A 348 30.67 2.18 -12.48
CA GLY A 348 30.19 1.52 -11.26
C GLY A 348 29.96 0.00 -11.37
N LEU A 349 30.57 -0.69 -12.33
CA LEU A 349 30.56 -2.16 -12.43
C LEU A 349 31.71 -2.81 -11.64
N GLY A 350 31.63 -2.77 -10.31
CA GLY A 350 32.37 -3.71 -9.44
C GLY A 350 31.96 -5.19 -9.62
N GLY A 351 31.20 -5.53 -10.66
CA GLY A 351 30.67 -6.87 -10.96
C GLY A 351 31.24 -7.51 -12.23
N ALA A 352 32.32 -6.99 -12.81
CA ALA A 352 32.85 -7.46 -14.11
C ALA A 352 33.28 -8.95 -14.12
N ALA A 353 33.67 -9.52 -12.98
CA ALA A 353 33.94 -10.96 -12.88
C ALA A 353 32.70 -11.81 -13.23
N GLY A 354 31.49 -11.34 -12.90
CA GLY A 354 30.22 -12.02 -13.24
C GLY A 354 29.71 -11.76 -14.66
N LEU A 355 30.23 -10.74 -15.37
CA LEU A 355 29.79 -10.38 -16.72
C LEU A 355 30.47 -11.19 -17.83
N ILE A 356 31.73 -11.60 -17.62
CA ILE A 356 32.51 -12.36 -18.60
C ILE A 356 32.61 -13.85 -18.22
N GLY A 357 32.71 -14.17 -16.92
CA GLY A 357 32.78 -15.55 -16.43
C GLY A 357 31.42 -16.21 -16.17
N GLY A 358 30.33 -15.49 -16.46
CA GLY A 358 29.00 -15.80 -15.94
C GLY A 358 28.91 -15.57 -14.43
N ALA A 359 27.69 -15.39 -13.93
CA ALA A 359 27.48 -15.39 -12.49
C ALA A 359 27.76 -16.81 -11.96
N PRO A 360 28.56 -16.99 -10.89
CA PRO A 360 28.57 -18.27 -10.20
C PRO A 360 27.17 -18.48 -9.64
N ASN A 361 26.43 -19.42 -10.26
CA ASN A 361 25.13 -19.94 -9.86
C ASN A 361 23.94 -18.99 -10.15
N PRO A 362 23.33 -19.09 -11.35
CA PRO A 362 22.09 -18.38 -11.63
C PRO A 362 20.94 -18.94 -10.81
N TYR A 363 20.06 -18.05 -10.36
CA TYR A 363 18.84 -18.44 -9.64
C TYR A 363 17.81 -19.05 -10.61
N VAL A 364 17.44 -20.31 -10.37
CA VAL A 364 16.43 -21.06 -11.12
C VAL A 364 15.24 -21.32 -10.20
N TYR A 365 14.08 -20.77 -10.54
CA TYR A 365 12.83 -21.10 -9.84
C TYR A 365 12.23 -22.39 -10.41
N PRO A 366 11.72 -23.33 -9.59
CA PRO A 366 11.64 -23.30 -8.12
C PRO A 366 12.86 -23.91 -7.39
N GLU A 367 13.89 -24.34 -8.11
CA GLU A 367 15.01 -25.14 -7.61
C GLU A 367 15.92 -24.41 -6.60
N ASN A 368 16.06 -23.09 -6.74
CA ASN A 368 16.82 -22.23 -5.82
C ASN A 368 15.94 -21.52 -4.79
N LEU A 369 14.71 -21.98 -4.55
CA LEU A 369 13.88 -21.43 -3.49
C LEU A 369 14.67 -21.43 -2.15
N PRO A 370 14.72 -20.27 -1.45
CA PRO A 370 15.41 -20.19 -0.18
C PRO A 370 14.86 -21.25 0.76
N ARG A 371 15.74 -22.11 1.28
CA ARG A 371 15.36 -23.02 2.34
C ARG A 371 15.20 -22.20 3.62
N VAL A 372 13.94 -22.02 4.02
CA VAL A 372 13.56 -21.19 5.19
C VAL A 372 13.60 -21.95 6.51
N ASN A 373 13.92 -23.25 6.49
CA ASN A 373 13.96 -24.12 7.66
C ASN A 373 15.40 -24.57 7.96
N ALA A 374 16.33 -23.61 8.02
CA ALA A 374 17.69 -23.92 8.41
C ALA A 374 17.72 -24.31 9.89
N ARG A 375 17.92 -25.60 10.12
CA ARG A 375 18.27 -26.13 11.44
C ARG A 375 19.79 -26.14 11.48
N GLY A 376 20.37 -25.56 12.54
CA GLY A 376 21.81 -25.65 12.77
C GLY A 376 22.26 -27.11 12.64
N GLY A 377 23.29 -27.35 11.84
CA GLY A 377 23.83 -28.69 11.61
C GLY A 377 24.27 -29.35 12.91
N PRO A 378 24.48 -30.68 12.90
CA PRO A 378 24.86 -31.42 14.09
C PRO A 378 26.13 -30.84 14.72
N GLY A 379 25.98 -30.25 15.91
CA GLY A 379 27.08 -29.71 16.72
C GLY A 379 27.15 -28.18 16.85
N GLY A 380 26.36 -27.41 16.10
CA GLY A 380 26.39 -25.94 16.15
C GLY A 380 25.26 -25.32 16.97
N ALA A 381 25.48 -25.08 18.28
CA ALA A 381 24.57 -24.25 19.08
C ALA A 381 24.90 -22.75 18.92
N PRO A 382 23.89 -21.85 18.88
CA PRO A 382 24.12 -20.40 18.88
C PRO A 382 24.86 -20.00 20.15
N GLY A 383 25.97 -19.28 20.03
CA GLY A 383 26.71 -18.87 21.22
C GLY A 383 28.18 -18.53 21.00
N CYS A 384 28.83 -18.26 22.12
CA CYS A 384 30.20 -17.81 22.17
C CYS A 384 31.12 -19.02 22.14
N TRP A 385 31.59 -19.36 20.96
CA TRP A 385 32.55 -20.44 20.76
C TRP A 385 33.91 -20.13 21.41
N GLN A 386 34.64 -21.19 21.74
CA GLN A 386 35.99 -21.08 22.27
C GLN A 386 36.93 -20.45 21.24
N PRO A 387 37.97 -19.71 21.67
CA PRO A 387 38.95 -19.16 20.75
C PRO A 387 39.60 -20.28 19.93
N LEU A 388 39.64 -20.10 18.61
CA LEU A 388 40.29 -21.03 17.71
C LEU A 388 41.80 -21.07 18.00
N THR A 389 42.28 -22.18 18.51
CA THR A 389 43.70 -22.49 18.64
C THR A 389 44.16 -23.37 17.49
N HIS A 390 45.48 -23.50 17.30
CA HIS A 390 46.05 -24.39 16.28
C HIS A 390 45.56 -25.85 16.44
N ASP A 391 45.32 -26.27 17.68
CA ASP A 391 44.81 -27.60 18.02
C ASP A 391 43.33 -27.82 17.65
N LEU A 392 42.61 -26.74 17.35
CA LEU A 392 41.19 -26.73 16.92
C LEU A 392 41.06 -26.43 15.42
N TRP A 393 42.10 -26.77 14.62
CA TRP A 393 42.08 -26.64 13.16
C TRP A 393 41.88 -28.01 12.48
N PRO A 394 40.97 -28.14 11.49
CA PRO A 394 40.11 -27.09 10.91
C PRO A 394 39.04 -26.59 11.89
N ALA A 395 38.69 -25.31 11.75
CA ALA A 395 37.67 -24.65 12.56
C ALA A 395 36.36 -25.45 12.57
N PRO A 396 35.60 -25.47 13.68
CA PRO A 396 34.22 -25.90 13.65
C PRO A 396 33.45 -25.04 12.64
N GLU A 397 32.91 -25.67 11.61
CA GLU A 397 32.11 -24.99 10.60
C GLU A 397 30.63 -25.15 10.96
N LEU A 398 29.89 -24.04 10.94
CA LEU A 398 28.43 -24.08 11.04
C LEU A 398 27.90 -24.56 9.69
N VAL A 399 27.50 -25.84 9.63
CA VAL A 399 26.70 -26.34 8.50
C VAL A 399 25.28 -25.85 8.71
N MET A 400 24.89 -24.82 7.97
CA MET A 400 23.53 -24.30 7.95
C MET A 400 22.90 -24.66 6.59
N ASP A 401 21.69 -25.21 6.61
CA ASP A 401 20.86 -25.37 5.40
C ASP A 401 20.20 -24.02 5.04
N THR A 402 20.99 -22.93 5.09
CA THR A 402 20.60 -21.59 4.66
C THR A 402 21.27 -21.29 3.32
N GLY A 403 20.49 -20.75 2.39
CA GLY A 403 20.98 -20.30 1.09
C GLY A 403 20.18 -20.87 -0.07
N ASN A 404 20.53 -20.44 -1.28
CA ASN A 404 20.06 -21.08 -2.49
C ASN A 404 20.78 -22.43 -2.59
N SER A 405 20.06 -23.53 -2.85
CA SER A 405 20.71 -24.82 -3.12
C SER A 405 21.73 -24.65 -4.24
N LEU A 406 23.01 -24.71 -3.88
CA LEU A 406 24.11 -24.88 -4.83
C LEU A 406 24.29 -26.39 -4.98
N ALA A 407 23.90 -26.92 -6.13
CA ALA A 407 24.18 -28.30 -6.44
C ALA A 407 25.70 -28.54 -6.39
N PRO A 408 26.19 -29.66 -5.83
CA PRO A 408 27.55 -30.08 -6.08
C PRO A 408 27.65 -30.42 -7.58
N TYR A 409 28.16 -29.49 -8.38
CA TYR A 409 28.49 -29.74 -9.77
C TYR A 409 29.66 -30.73 -9.79
N ASN A 410 29.37 -32.00 -10.06
CA ASN A 410 30.38 -33.05 -10.22
C ASN A 410 31.11 -32.95 -11.58
N HIS A 411 31.04 -31.80 -12.26
CA HIS A 411 31.63 -31.53 -13.56
C HIS A 411 32.19 -30.09 -13.60
N LEU A 412 33.26 -29.91 -14.38
CA LEU A 412 33.79 -28.58 -14.72
C LEU A 412 32.88 -27.96 -15.77
N ASP A 413 32.14 -26.91 -15.39
CA ASP A 413 31.36 -26.11 -16.32
C ASP A 413 31.68 -24.61 -16.19
N THR A 414 31.46 -23.87 -17.26
CA THR A 414 31.67 -22.42 -17.30
C THR A 414 30.38 -21.69 -16.90
N GLY A 415 30.46 -20.71 -15.99
CA GLY A 415 29.29 -20.05 -15.40
C GLY A 415 28.34 -19.44 -16.44
N SER A 416 27.04 -19.51 -16.16
CA SER A 416 25.95 -18.94 -16.98
C SER A 416 25.01 -18.11 -16.08
N PRO A 417 24.25 -17.12 -16.58
CA PRO A 417 24.15 -16.73 -17.97
C PRO A 417 25.30 -15.84 -18.45
N TYR A 418 25.72 -16.06 -19.69
CA TYR A 418 26.61 -15.14 -20.41
C TYR A 418 25.84 -13.90 -20.89
N ALA A 419 26.57 -12.84 -21.22
CA ALA A 419 25.99 -11.62 -21.81
C ALA A 419 25.07 -11.90 -23.03
N ILE A 420 25.36 -12.94 -23.82
CA ILE A 420 24.54 -13.32 -24.99
C ILE A 420 23.18 -13.89 -24.59
N GLU A 421 23.07 -14.57 -23.45
CA GLU A 421 21.84 -15.21 -22.99
C GLU A 421 20.85 -14.18 -22.41
N TYR A 422 21.35 -13.06 -21.88
CA TYR A 422 20.53 -11.91 -21.50
C TYR A 422 19.86 -11.22 -22.69
N VAL A 423 20.50 -11.26 -23.86
CA VAL A 423 20.04 -10.53 -25.06
C VAL A 423 19.17 -11.41 -25.95
N TRP A 424 19.49 -12.70 -26.06
CA TRP A 424 18.86 -13.60 -27.04
C TRP A 424 18.10 -14.77 -26.43
N GLY A 425 18.05 -14.89 -25.11
CA GLY A 425 17.61 -16.11 -24.43
C GLY A 425 18.69 -17.20 -24.50
N ARG A 426 18.64 -18.14 -23.55
CA ARG A 426 19.61 -19.24 -23.44
C ARG A 426 19.51 -20.15 -24.68
N GLN A 427 20.63 -20.37 -25.36
CA GLN A 427 20.68 -21.21 -26.57
C GLN A 427 21.23 -22.62 -26.32
N VAL A 428 21.77 -22.89 -25.12
CA VAL A 428 22.43 -24.16 -24.78
C VAL A 428 22.11 -24.57 -23.32
N GLY A 429 21.62 -25.80 -23.13
CA GLY A 429 21.38 -26.44 -21.82
C GLY A 429 20.08 -26.06 -21.11
N ASP A 430 19.50 -26.99 -20.35
CA ASP A 430 18.35 -26.74 -19.46
C ASP A 430 18.81 -26.12 -18.13
N ASN A 431 17.94 -25.33 -17.50
CA ASN A 431 18.15 -24.83 -16.15
C ASN A 431 17.79 -25.94 -15.14
N THR A 432 18.56 -27.03 -15.09
CA THR A 432 18.36 -28.07 -14.08
C THR A 432 19.65 -28.35 -13.32
N ILE A 433 19.52 -28.44 -12.01
CA ILE A 433 20.60 -28.86 -11.10
C ILE A 433 21.02 -30.34 -11.32
N ASN A 434 20.20 -31.14 -12.01
CA ASN A 434 20.44 -32.55 -12.30
C ASN A 434 20.14 -32.82 -13.79
N PRO A 435 21.01 -33.54 -14.52
CA PRO A 435 20.83 -33.81 -15.95
C PRO A 435 19.60 -34.65 -16.29
#